data_AF-R9ISD0-F1
#
_entry.id   AF-R9ISD0-F1
#
_cell.length_a   1.000
_cell.length_b   1.000
_cell.length_c   1.000
_cell.angle_alpha   90.00
_cell.angle_beta   90.00
_cell.angle_gamma   90.00
#
_symmetry.space_group_name_H-M   'P 1'
#
loop_
_entity.id
_entity.type
_entity.pdbx_description
1 polymer ?
#
loop_
_entity_poly.entity_id
_entity_poly.type
_entity_poly.pdbx_seq_one_letter_code
_entity_poly.pdbx_strand_id
1 'polypeptide(L)' 'MELIEVTLSKENLNRAYKKVVANKGASGVDGVTVEELGVYLT' A
#
# COMPACT_ATOMS: atom_id res chain seq x y z
N MET A 1 5.84 -5.69 -21.47
CA MET A 1 4.92 -5.32 -20.38
C MET A 1 4.94 -3.82 -20.27
N GLU A 2 3.77 -3.21 -20.29
CA GLU A 2 3.61 -1.79 -20.01
C GLU A 2 3.94 -1.53 -18.54
N LEU A 3 4.46 -0.34 -18.22
CA LEU A 3 4.87 -0.02 -16.85
C LEU A 3 3.70 -0.15 -15.87
N ILE A 4 2.50 0.23 -16.31
CA ILE A 4 1.28 0.12 -15.50
C ILE A 4 0.98 -1.32 -15.08
N GLU A 5 1.26 -2.31 -15.94
CA GLU A 5 1.06 -3.73 -15.63
C GLU A 5 2.03 -4.18 -14.52
N VAL A 6 3.28 -3.70 -14.56
CA VAL A 6 4.27 -4.00 -13.53
C VAL A 6 3.92 -3.30 -12.22
N THR A 7 3.47 -2.04 -12.27
CA THR A 7 3.06 -1.26 -11.10
C THR A 7 1.86 -1.90 -10.39
N LEU A 8 0.89 -2.42 -11.14
CA LEU A 8 -0.31 -3.04 -10.61
C LEU A 8 -0.13 -4.54 -10.26
N SER A 9 1.06 -5.10 -10.45
CA SER A 9 1.31 -6.49 -10.07
C SER A 9 1.10 -6.71 -8.56
N LYS A 10 0.49 -7.84 -8.19
CA LYS A 10 0.23 -8.22 -6.78
C LYS A 10 1.50 -8.17 -5.94
N GLU A 11 2.64 -8.54 -6.52
CA GLU A 11 3.93 -8.50 -5.84
C GLU A 11 4.43 -7.07 -5.57
N ASN A 12 4.28 -6.15 -6.55
CA ASN A 12 4.68 -4.75 -6.37
C ASN A 12 3.79 -4.05 -5.33
N LEU A 13 2.46 -4.24 -5.41
CA LEU A 13 1.52 -3.63 -4.47
C LEU A 13 1.75 -4.13 -3.03
N ASN A 14 2.01 -5.42 -2.84
CA ASN A 14 2.35 -5.97 -1.52
C ASN A 14 3.65 -5.37 -0.94
N ARG A 15 4.65 -5.17 -1.79
CA ARG A 15 5.92 -4.53 -1.37
C ARG A 15 5.71 -3.08 -0.97
N ALA A 16 4.91 -2.33 -1.74
CA ALA A 16 4.55 -0.96 -1.43
C ALA A 16 3.79 -0.87 -0.10
N TYR A 17 2.78 -1.71 0.11
CA TYR A 17 2.02 -1.77 1.36
C TYR A 17 2.91 -2.01 2.58
N LYS A 18 3.74 -3.06 2.55
CA LYS A 18 4.66 -3.37 3.67
C LYS A 18 5.58 -2.20 4.01
N LYS A 19 6.05 -1.48 2.99
CA LYS A 19 6.90 -0.30 3.17
C LYS A 19 6.14 0.86 3.83
N VAL A 20 4.90 1.12 3.41
CA VAL A 20 4.05 2.16 4.01
C VAL A 20 3.74 1.85 5.48
N VAL A 21 3.37 0.60 5.79
CA VAL A 21 3.14 0.14 7.18
C VAL A 21 4.40 0.30 8.03
N ALA A 22 5.58 -0.05 7.50
CA ALA A 22 6.84 0.08 8.21
C ALA A 22 7.23 1.55 8.50
N ASN A 23 6.77 2.50 7.69
CA ASN A 23 7.06 3.92 7.90
C ASN A 23 6.31 4.51 9.10
N LYS A 24 5.20 3.89 9.56
CA LYS A 24 4.42 4.33 10.74
C LYS A 24 4.06 5.82 10.73
N GLY A 25 3.77 6.38 9.55
CA GLY A 25 3.41 7.79 9.40
C GLY A 25 2.05 8.10 10.03
N ALA A 26 1.85 9.37 10.42
CA ALA A 26 0.54 9.86 10.79
C ALA A 26 -0.44 9.80 9.60
N SER A 27 -1.73 9.69 9.89
CA SER A 27 -2.78 9.72 8.87
C SER A 27 -2.81 11.04 8.13
N GLY A 28 -3.35 11.00 6.91
CA GLY A 28 -3.58 12.19 6.09
C GLY A 28 -4.78 13.01 6.58
N VAL A 29 -5.23 13.94 5.75
CA VAL A 29 -6.41 14.78 6.04
C VAL A 29 -7.72 13.98 6.12
N ASP A 30 -7.74 12.78 5.53
CA ASP A 30 -8.85 11.82 5.59
C ASP A 30 -8.89 11.01 6.89
N GLY A 31 -7.82 11.06 7.70
CA GLY A 31 -7.73 10.35 8.97
C GLY A 31 -7.49 8.84 8.87
N VAL A 32 -7.38 8.27 7.66
CA VAL A 32 -7.20 6.83 7.44
C VAL A 32 -5.83 6.37 7.94
N THR A 33 -5.78 5.29 8.72
CA THR A 33 -4.53 4.74 9.26
C THR A 33 -4.03 3.54 8.47
N VAL A 34 -2.74 3.22 8.62
CA VAL A 34 -2.11 2.12 7.87
C VAL A 34 -2.64 0.74 8.30
N GLU A 35 -3.21 0.64 9.50
CA GLU A 35 -3.85 -0.57 10.03
C GLU A 35 -5.16 -0.89 9.29
N GLU A 36 -5.88 0.12 8.80
CA GLU A 36 -7.13 -0.04 8.06
C GLU A 36 -6.91 -0.55 6.62
N LEU A 37 -5.70 -0.35 6.07
CA LEU A 37 -5.34 -0.72 4.70
C LEU A 37 -5.15 -2.23 4.49
N GLY A 38 -4.83 -2.99 5.53
CA GLY A 38 -4.53 -4.42 5.43
C GLY A 38 -5.69 -5.29 4.96
N VAL A 39 -6.93 -4.80 5.11
CA VAL A 39 -8.16 -5.54 4.77
C VAL A 39 -8.33 -5.75 3.26
N TYR A 40 -7.71 -4.89 2.43
CA TYR A 40 -7.92 -4.87 0.98
C TYR A 40 -6.85 -5.63 0.16
N LEU A 41 -5.83 -6.20 0.82
CA LEU A 41 -4.64 -6.73 0.15
C LEU A 41 -4.44 -8.25 0.31
N THR A 42 -5.48 -8.97 0.74
CA THR A 42 -5.52 -10.44 0.77
C THR A 42 -5.51 -11.06 -0.64
#